data_AF-A0A447TLG7-F1
#
_entry.id   AF-A0A447TLG7-F1
#
_cell.length_a   1.000
_cell.length_b   1.000
_cell.length_c   1.000
_cell.angle_alpha   90.00
_cell.angle_beta   90.00
_cell.angle_gamma   90.00
#
_symmetry.space_group_name_H-M   'P 1'
#
loop_
_entity.id
_entity.type
_entity.pdbx_description
1 polymer ?
#
loop_
_entity_poly.entity_id
_entity_poly.type
_entity_poly.pdbx_seq_one_letter_code
_entity_poly.pdbx_strand_id
1 'polypeptide(L)'
;MTRLTHFDDSGQAHMVDVGGKAATARRAMAEGVIRMLPATFALVKDGGHKKGDVLGIARVAAIMAAKKTWDLIPLCHPIALTRLAVEFELLDAESAVRIAATAECIGQTAWRWKR
;
A
#
# COMPACT_ATOMS: atom_id res chain seq x y z
N MET A 1 -9.05 23.98 -12.45
CA MET A 1 -9.04 22.51 -12.32
C MET A 1 -7.62 22.02 -12.49
N THR A 2 -7.14 21.15 -11.62
CA THR A 2 -5.80 20.57 -11.69
C THR A 2 -5.73 19.62 -12.89
N ARG A 3 -4.79 19.84 -13.83
CA ARG A 3 -4.61 19.02 -15.03
C ARG A 3 -4.26 17.58 -14.61
N LEU A 4 -4.98 16.58 -15.13
CA LEU A 4 -4.63 15.18 -14.94
C LEU A 4 -3.36 14.87 -15.73
N THR A 5 -2.30 14.38 -15.08
CA THR A 5 -1.01 14.17 -15.76
C THR A 5 -0.92 12.86 -16.52
N HIS A 6 -1.83 11.90 -16.29
CA HIS A 6 -1.84 10.60 -16.97
C HIS A 6 -2.64 10.57 -18.27
N PHE A 7 -3.27 11.69 -18.64
CA PHE A 7 -4.02 11.84 -19.88
C PHE A 7 -3.39 12.99 -20.68
N ASP A 8 -3.26 12.81 -21.98
CA ASP A 8 -2.86 13.90 -22.87
C ASP A 8 -4.06 14.82 -23.19
N ASP A 9 -3.82 15.84 -24.02
CA ASP A 9 -4.83 16.83 -24.39
C ASP A 9 -5.96 16.27 -25.27
N SER A 10 -5.76 15.08 -25.84
CA SER A 10 -6.79 14.33 -26.56
C SER A 10 -7.54 13.32 -25.67
N GLY A 11 -7.19 13.23 -24.38
CA GLY A 11 -7.79 12.31 -23.43
C GLY A 11 -7.19 10.89 -23.48
N GLN A 12 -6.05 10.70 -24.15
CA GLN A 12 -5.41 9.40 -24.26
C GLN A 12 -4.49 9.15 -23.06
N ALA A 13 -4.59 7.93 -22.50
CA ALA A 13 -3.77 7.52 -21.37
C ALA A 13 -2.30 7.36 -21.79
N HIS A 14 -1.40 7.92 -20.98
CA HIS A 14 0.04 7.75 -21.17
C HIS A 14 0.78 7.63 -19.84
N MET A 15 1.94 6.97 -19.88
CA MET A 15 2.87 6.95 -18.76
C MET A 15 3.70 8.23 -18.79
N VAL A 16 3.63 9.01 -17.70
CA VAL A 16 4.34 10.30 -17.59
C VAL A 16 5.85 10.06 -17.66
N ASP A 17 6.57 10.81 -18.50
CA ASP A 17 8.03 10.78 -18.49
C ASP A 17 8.59 11.43 -17.19
N VAL A 18 9.51 10.73 -16.55
CA VAL A 18 10.15 11.13 -15.31
C VAL A 18 11.68 11.14 -15.41
N GLY A 19 12.24 10.82 -16.59
CA GLY A 19 13.69 10.65 -16.79
C GLY A 19 14.52 11.89 -16.47
N GLY A 20 13.97 13.09 -16.66
CA GLY A 20 14.62 14.35 -16.31
C GLY A 20 14.51 14.78 -14.83
N LYS A 21 13.79 14.03 -13.99
CA LYS A 21 13.60 14.39 -12.58
C LYS A 21 14.76 13.86 -11.72
N ALA A 22 15.15 14.62 -10.70
CA ALA A 22 16.12 14.16 -9.72
C ALA A 22 15.55 13.00 -8.87
N ALA A 23 16.40 12.04 -8.52
CA ALA A 23 16.06 11.00 -7.57
C ALA A 23 16.12 11.56 -6.14
N THR A 24 15.07 11.33 -5.36
CA THR A 24 14.98 11.78 -3.96
C THR A 24 14.49 10.64 -3.08
N ALA A 25 14.78 10.69 -1.79
CA ALA A 25 14.12 9.83 -0.81
C ALA A 25 12.62 10.14 -0.77
N ARG A 26 11.79 9.10 -0.78
CA ARG A 26 10.33 9.20 -0.79
C ARG A 26 9.74 8.21 0.20
N ARG A 27 8.70 8.64 0.89
CA ARG A 27 7.93 7.84 1.85
C ARG A 27 6.44 8.11 1.66
N ALA A 28 5.64 7.05 1.72
CA ALA A 28 4.19 7.15 1.89
C ALA A 28 3.71 6.19 2.94
N MET A 29 2.59 6.57 3.55
CA MET A 29 1.82 5.72 4.43
C MET A 29 0.38 5.69 3.95
N ALA A 30 -0.19 4.49 3.91
CA ALA A 30 -1.60 4.25 3.67
C ALA A 30 -2.15 3.38 4.79
N GLU A 31 -3.40 3.58 5.16
CA GLU A 31 -4.08 2.77 6.16
C GLU A 31 -5.49 2.36 5.71
N GLY A 32 -5.99 1.28 6.31
CA GLY A 32 -7.34 0.79 6.11
C GLY A 32 -7.80 -0.06 7.29
N VAL A 33 -9.10 -0.34 7.36
CA VAL A 33 -9.71 -1.09 8.46
C VAL A 33 -10.52 -2.24 7.89
N ILE A 34 -10.28 -3.46 8.40
CA ILE A 34 -11.09 -4.64 8.11
C ILE A 34 -12.00 -4.88 9.31
N ARG A 35 -13.31 -4.65 9.12
CA ARG A 35 -14.35 -4.98 10.10
C ARG A 35 -14.81 -6.42 9.89
N MET A 36 -15.11 -7.12 10.98
CA MET A 36 -15.58 -8.50 10.94
C MET A 36 -16.56 -8.79 12.10
N LEU A 37 -17.13 -9.98 12.12
CA LEU A 37 -17.96 -10.42 13.24
C LEU A 37 -17.11 -10.56 14.52
N PRO A 38 -17.66 -10.32 15.72
CA PRO A 38 -16.93 -10.47 16.98
C PRO A 38 -16.31 -11.87 17.15
N ALA A 39 -17.04 -12.92 16.75
CA ALA A 39 -16.52 -14.29 16.80
C ALA A 39 -15.30 -14.49 15.89
N THR A 40 -15.27 -13.88 14.71
CA THR A 40 -14.11 -13.93 13.80
C THR A 40 -12.94 -13.13 14.37
N PHE A 41 -13.22 -11.94 14.92
CA PHE A 41 -12.20 -11.11 15.54
C PHE A 41 -11.52 -11.82 16.72
N ALA A 42 -12.29 -12.50 17.58
CA ALA A 42 -11.75 -13.30 18.67
C ALA A 42 -10.78 -14.38 18.16
N LEU A 43 -11.13 -15.10 17.08
CA LEU A 43 -10.25 -16.11 16.48
C LEU A 43 -8.95 -15.52 15.91
N VAL A 44 -9.01 -14.31 15.34
CA VAL A 44 -7.81 -13.57 14.87
C VAL A 44 -6.95 -13.15 16.05
N LYS A 45 -7.56 -12.63 17.12
CA LYS A 45 -6.88 -12.16 18.33
C LYS A 45 -6.18 -13.29 19.10
N ASP A 46 -6.86 -14.42 19.25
CA ASP A 46 -6.36 -15.57 20.01
C ASP A 46 -5.29 -16.37 19.25
N GLY A 47 -5.01 -16.03 17.98
CA GLY A 47 -4.08 -16.77 17.12
C GLY A 47 -4.55 -18.20 16.78
N GLY A 48 -5.78 -18.55 17.16
CA GLY A 48 -6.34 -19.91 17.17
C GLY A 48 -7.09 -20.32 15.90
N HIS A 49 -6.81 -19.70 14.76
CA HIS A 49 -7.42 -20.14 13.50
C HIS A 49 -6.77 -21.43 13.00
N LYS A 50 -7.61 -22.36 12.47
CA LYS A 50 -7.17 -23.61 11.79
C LYS A 50 -6.14 -23.40 10.67
N LYS A 51 -5.93 -22.15 10.22
CA LYS A 51 -5.00 -21.74 9.15
C LYS A 51 -3.66 -21.17 9.66
N GLY A 52 -3.45 -21.05 10.97
CA GLY A 52 -2.23 -20.49 11.57
C GLY A 52 -2.24 -18.95 11.71
N ASP A 53 -1.06 -18.34 11.74
CA ASP A 53 -0.87 -16.88 11.90
C ASP A 53 -1.39 -16.09 10.68
N VAL A 54 -2.65 -15.69 10.74
CA VAL A 54 -3.33 -14.95 9.67
C VAL A 54 -2.75 -13.55 9.47
N LEU A 55 -2.26 -12.89 10.52
CA LEU A 55 -1.67 -11.54 10.42
C LEU A 55 -0.26 -11.61 9.83
N GLY A 56 0.51 -12.65 10.17
CA GLY A 56 1.78 -12.97 9.54
C GLY A 56 1.63 -13.22 8.03
N ILE A 57 0.64 -14.02 7.64
CA ILE A 57 0.34 -14.25 6.21
C ILE A 57 -0.08 -12.94 5.52
N ALA A 58 -0.96 -12.15 6.16
CA ALA A 58 -1.39 -10.86 5.63
C ALA A 58 -0.20 -9.90 5.42
N ARG A 59 0.79 -9.92 6.32
CA ARG A 59 2.02 -9.13 6.21
C ARG A 59 2.82 -9.50 4.96
N VAL A 60 3.04 -10.79 4.73
CA VAL A 60 3.75 -11.28 3.55
C VAL A 60 3.00 -10.91 2.27
N ALA A 61 1.67 -11.08 2.26
CA ALA A 61 0.82 -10.71 1.14
C ALA A 61 0.92 -9.22 0.81
N ALA A 62 0.88 -8.34 1.84
CA ALA A 62 1.04 -6.90 1.65
C ALA A 62 2.42 -6.53 1.08
N ILE A 63 3.49 -7.19 1.54
CA ILE A 63 4.85 -7.02 0.98
C ILE A 63 4.91 -7.43 -0.49
N MET A 64 4.29 -8.56 -0.85
CA MET A 64 4.23 -9.00 -2.24
C MET A 64 3.41 -8.05 -3.11
N ALA A 65 2.24 -7.61 -2.62
CA ALA A 65 1.37 -6.69 -3.33
C ALA A 65 2.08 -5.36 -3.63
N ALA A 66 2.75 -4.77 -2.63
CA ALA A 66 3.47 -3.50 -2.81
C ALA A 66 4.57 -3.57 -3.88
N LYS A 67 5.28 -4.71 -3.99
CA LYS A 67 6.30 -4.94 -5.01
C LYS A 67 5.71 -5.16 -6.42
N LYS A 68 4.46 -5.59 -6.49
CA LYS A 68 3.71 -5.83 -7.74
C LYS A 68 2.78 -4.68 -8.13
N THR A 69 2.81 -3.56 -7.40
CA THR A 69 1.91 -2.42 -7.67
C THR A 69 1.96 -1.95 -9.12
N TRP A 70 3.14 -1.90 -9.74
CA TRP A 70 3.30 -1.46 -11.13
C TRP A 70 2.73 -2.46 -12.16
N ASP A 71 2.63 -3.73 -11.79
CA ASP A 71 2.01 -4.78 -12.60
C ASP A 71 0.47 -4.71 -12.49
N LEU A 72 -0.04 -4.29 -11.33
CA LEU A 72 -1.47 -4.19 -11.02
C LEU A 72 -2.10 -2.85 -11.45
N ILE A 73 -1.32 -1.75 -11.44
CA ILE A 73 -1.81 -0.39 -11.72
C ILE A 73 -1.24 0.09 -13.07
N PRO A 74 -2.05 0.18 -14.14
CA PRO A 74 -1.56 0.25 -15.53
C PRO A 74 -0.56 1.35 -15.90
N LEU A 75 -0.63 2.52 -15.25
CA LEU A 75 0.22 3.68 -15.57
C LEU A 75 1.25 3.98 -14.48
N CYS A 76 1.41 3.09 -13.49
CA CYS A 76 2.44 3.23 -12.47
C CYS A 76 3.81 2.83 -13.02
N HIS A 77 4.84 3.62 -12.70
CA HIS A 77 6.22 3.23 -12.95
C HIS A 77 6.65 2.07 -12.04
N PRO A 78 7.51 1.16 -12.51
CA PRO A 78 8.23 0.25 -11.62
C PRO A 78 9.12 1.02 -10.65
N ILE A 79 8.95 0.77 -9.35
CA ILE A 79 9.71 1.43 -8.29
C ILE A 79 10.46 0.38 -7.47
N ALA A 80 11.77 0.55 -7.34
CA ALA A 80 12.59 -0.24 -6.42
C ALA A 80 12.35 0.24 -4.98
N LEU A 81 11.50 -0.48 -4.25
CA LEU A 81 11.25 -0.22 -2.83
C LEU A 81 12.51 -0.50 -2.01
N THR A 82 12.90 0.44 -1.15
CA THR A 82 14.01 0.26 -0.20
C THR A 82 13.53 -0.29 1.14
N ARG A 83 12.27 -0.01 1.52
CA ARG A 83 11.62 -0.56 2.71
C ARG A 83 10.11 -0.62 2.52
N LEU A 84 9.48 -1.65 3.08
CA LEU A 84 8.05 -1.69 3.35
C LEU A 84 7.84 -2.16 4.79
N ALA A 85 7.14 -1.37 5.60
CA ALA A 85 6.66 -1.76 6.92
C ALA A 85 5.14 -1.91 6.88
N VAL A 86 4.62 -2.93 7.54
CA VAL A 86 3.19 -3.17 7.68
C VAL A 86 2.92 -3.34 9.17
N GLU A 87 1.89 -2.69 9.70
CA GLU A 87 1.51 -2.72 11.11
C GLU A 87 0.04 -3.10 11.20
N PHE A 88 -0.28 -3.91 12.22
CA PHE A 88 -1.64 -4.35 12.48
C PHE A 88 -2.00 -3.96 13.90
N GLU A 89 -3.18 -3.39 14.06
CA GLU A 89 -3.75 -3.05 15.36
C GLU A 89 -5.13 -3.68 15.48
N LEU A 90 -5.34 -4.37 16.58
CA LEU A 90 -6.61 -4.99 16.90
C LEU A 90 -7.50 -3.97 17.63
N LEU A 91 -8.65 -3.66 17.05
CA LEU A 91 -9.63 -2.72 17.57
C LEU A 91 -10.79 -3.49 18.22
N ASP A 92 -10.60 -3.86 19.50
CA ASP A 92 -11.54 -4.70 20.26
C ASP A 92 -12.98 -4.19 20.24
N ALA A 93 -13.18 -2.89 20.51
CA ALA A 93 -14.51 -2.28 20.58
C ALA A 93 -15.26 -2.33 19.23
N GLU A 94 -14.53 -2.41 18.12
CA GLU A 94 -15.09 -2.38 16.77
C GLU A 94 -15.08 -3.76 16.08
N SER A 95 -14.52 -4.78 16.75
CA SER A 95 -14.25 -6.09 16.13
C SER A 95 -13.57 -5.93 14.77
N ALA A 96 -12.48 -5.16 14.75
CA ALA A 96 -11.80 -4.77 13.51
C ALA A 96 -10.28 -4.82 13.62
N VAL A 97 -9.61 -4.88 12.48
CA VAL A 97 -8.16 -4.77 12.38
C VAL A 97 -7.80 -3.54 11.56
N ARG A 98 -7.10 -2.58 12.15
CA ARG A 98 -6.47 -1.48 11.42
C ARG A 98 -5.13 -1.95 10.87
N ILE A 99 -4.87 -1.62 9.61
CA ILE A 99 -3.66 -1.99 8.88
C ILE A 99 -3.02 -0.70 8.40
N ALA A 100 -1.75 -0.49 8.73
CA ALA A 100 -0.96 0.62 8.22
C ALA A 100 0.23 0.09 7.41
N ALA A 101 0.41 0.57 6.19
CA ALA A 101 1.54 0.22 5.33
C ALA A 101 2.37 1.45 5.00
N THR A 102 3.65 1.44 5.36
CA THR A 102 4.62 2.48 5.03
C THR A 102 5.60 1.97 3.98
N ALA A 103 5.65 2.62 2.82
CA ALA A 103 6.57 2.31 1.73
C ALA A 103 7.61 3.42 1.55
N GLU A 104 8.87 3.02 1.35
CA GLU A 104 9.99 3.93 1.13
C GLU A 104 10.79 3.53 -0.11
N CYS A 105 11.34 4.52 -0.81
CA CYS A 105 12.24 4.33 -1.95
C CYS A 105 13.15 5.54 -2.18
N ILE A 106 14.11 5.40 -3.08
CA ILE A 106 14.85 6.52 -3.70
C ILE A 106 14.52 6.49 -5.19
N GLY A 107 13.94 7.57 -5.72
CA GLY A 107 13.52 7.57 -7.13
C GLY A 107 12.97 8.90 -7.66
N GLN A 108 12.81 8.94 -8.99
CA GLN A 108 12.35 10.11 -9.76
C GLN A 108 10.85 10.37 -9.61
N THR A 109 10.11 9.30 -9.32
CA THR A 109 8.68 9.27 -9.11
C THR A 109 8.34 8.28 -8.02
N ALA A 110 7.35 8.63 -7.22
CA ALA A 110 6.57 7.80 -6.33
C ALA A 110 5.50 8.73 -5.75
N TRP A 111 4.95 8.35 -4.61
CA TRP A 111 4.29 9.26 -3.68
C TRP A 111 5.12 10.53 -3.43
N ARG A 112 4.46 11.67 -3.56
CA ARG A 112 4.91 12.93 -2.97
C ARG A 112 4.26 13.00 -1.59
N TRP A 113 5.06 13.03 -0.53
CA TRP A 113 4.57 13.46 0.77
C TRP A 113 4.13 14.92 0.63
N LYS A 114 2.82 15.16 0.56
CA LYS A 114 2.28 16.48 0.87
C LYS A 114 2.23 16.55 2.39
N ARG A 115 3.07 17.38 2.98
CA ARG A 115 2.83 17.86 4.35
C ARG A 115 1.49 18.57 4.39
#